data_AF-A0A944XLC6-F1
#
_entry.id   AF-A0A944XLC6-F1
#
_cell.length_a   1.000
_cell.length_b   1.000
_cell.length_c   1.000
_cell.angle_alpha   90.00
_cell.angle_beta   90.00
_cell.angle_gamma   90.00
#
_symmetry.space_group_name_H-M   'P 1'
#
loop_
_entity.id
_entity.type
_entity.pdbx_description
1 polymer ?
#
loop_
_entity_poly.entity_id
_entity_poly.type
_entity_poly.pdbx_seq_one_letter_code
_entity_poly.pdbx_strand_id
1 'polypeptide(L)'
;IDMAKQFAIKNPEYGFENYSNYWLNSLYKIQKRLGGERYKSLLTQLKIALQNHQNNGDLDDYLPLIKSLLVDYYDPMYDFQINHKKQRVIFEGNSQEVKSFLDKN
;
A
#
# COMPACT_ATOMS: atom_id res chain seq x y z
N ILE A 1 -5.32 10.52 -8.42
CA ILE A 1 -5.92 11.36 -7.34
C ILE A 1 -4.85 11.56 -6.29
N ASP A 2 -4.49 12.81 -5.99
CA ASP A 2 -3.46 13.16 -4.99
C ASP A 2 -4.11 13.24 -3.60
N MET A 3 -3.87 12.24 -2.76
CA MET A 3 -4.53 12.11 -1.46
C MET A 3 -4.13 13.24 -0.49
N ALA A 4 -2.87 13.66 -0.49
CA ALA A 4 -2.42 14.76 0.37
C ALA A 4 -3.17 16.06 0.04
N LYS A 5 -3.36 16.35 -1.25
CA LYS A 5 -4.19 17.48 -1.69
C LYS A 5 -5.65 17.35 -1.27
N GLN A 6 -6.25 16.16 -1.30
CA GLN A 6 -7.63 15.97 -0.85
C GLN A 6 -7.80 16.27 0.65
N PHE A 7 -6.85 15.82 1.47
CA PHE A 7 -6.86 16.16 2.89
C PHE A 7 -6.67 17.66 3.13
N ALA A 8 -5.77 18.32 2.38
CA ALA A 8 -5.57 19.76 2.44
C ALA A 8 -6.82 20.56 2.03
N ILE A 9 -7.53 20.13 0.97
CA ILE A 9 -8.80 20.76 0.55
C ILE A 9 -9.87 20.62 1.64
N LYS A 10 -9.96 19.45 2.28
CA LYS A 10 -10.99 19.17 3.29
C LYS A 10 -10.73 19.88 4.61
N ASN A 11 -9.46 20.02 5.00
CA ASN A 11 -9.04 20.72 6.21
C ASN A 11 -7.71 21.45 5.91
N PRO A 12 -7.74 22.74 5.57
CA PRO A 12 -6.53 23.49 5.21
C PRO A 12 -5.51 23.61 6.34
N GLU A 13 -5.96 23.67 7.59
CA GLU A 13 -5.10 23.85 8.76
C GLU A 13 -4.39 22.55 9.16
N TYR A 14 -5.12 21.43 9.16
CA TYR A 14 -4.62 20.13 9.63
C TYR A 14 -4.56 19.06 8.53
N GLY A 15 -4.61 19.45 7.26
CA GLY A 15 -4.74 18.52 6.14
C GLY A 15 -3.58 17.53 6.07
N PHE A 16 -2.34 18.03 6.15
CA PHE A 16 -1.16 17.17 6.12
C PHE A 16 -1.05 16.28 7.35
N GLU A 17 -1.43 16.78 8.53
CA GLU A 17 -1.47 15.97 9.76
C GLU A 17 -2.49 14.83 9.63
N ASN A 18 -3.69 15.13 9.14
CA ASN A 18 -4.73 14.12 8.91
C ASN A 18 -4.29 13.07 7.87
N TYR A 19 -3.61 13.50 6.81
CA TYR A 19 -2.98 12.61 5.82
C TYR A 19 -1.91 11.71 6.45
N SER A 20 -1.05 12.28 7.30
CA SER A 20 -0.03 11.54 8.03
C SER A 20 -0.63 10.50 8.97
N ASN A 21 -1.64 10.91 9.75
CA ASN A 21 -2.38 10.04 10.66
C ASN A 21 -3.11 8.93 9.90
N TYR A 22 -3.65 9.20 8.71
CA TYR A 22 -4.25 8.17 7.86
C TYR A 22 -3.24 7.07 7.50
N TRP A 23 -2.03 7.43 7.06
CA TRP A 23 -0.98 6.47 6.75
C TRP A 23 -0.52 5.69 7.97
N LEU A 24 -0.24 6.37 9.08
CA LEU A 24 0.21 5.76 10.33
C LEU A 24 -0.82 4.76 10.87
N ASN A 25 -2.10 5.14 10.86
CA ASN A 25 -3.19 4.26 11.30
C ASN A 25 -3.37 3.07 10.35
N SER A 26 -3.17 3.25 9.05
CA SER A 26 -3.26 2.16 8.07
C SER A 26 -2.15 1.13 8.28
N LEU A 27 -0.92 1.59 8.54
CA LEU A 27 0.20 0.71 8.89
C LEU A 27 -0.03 -0.01 10.24
N TYR A 28 -0.55 0.69 11.24
CA TYR A 28 -0.87 0.11 12.55
C TYR A 28 -1.87 -1.04 12.45
N LYS A 29 -2.92 -0.91 11.62
CA LYS A 29 -3.95 -1.95 11.43
C LYS A 29 -3.38 -3.30 10.98
N ILE A 30 -2.25 -3.31 10.29
CA ILE A 30 -1.59 -4.53 9.80
C ILE A 30 -0.41 -4.99 10.67
N GLN A 31 -0.12 -4.30 11.80
CA GLN A 31 1.00 -4.60 12.70
C GLN A 31 1.07 -6.07 13.11
N LYS A 32 -0.06 -6.68 13.52
CA LYS A 32 -0.10 -8.08 13.96
C LYS A 32 0.36 -9.06 12.88
N ARG A 33 0.07 -8.76 11.62
CA ARG A 33 0.44 -9.61 10.47
C ARG A 33 1.88 -9.37 10.04
N LEU A 34 2.36 -8.13 10.13
CA LEU A 34 3.74 -7.78 9.84
C LEU A 34 4.72 -8.37 10.88
N GLY A 35 4.29 -8.47 12.13
CA GLY A 35 5.17 -8.79 13.25
C GLY A 35 5.93 -7.55 13.76
N GLY A 36 6.50 -7.66 14.97
CA GLY A 36 7.05 -6.50 15.69
C GLY A 36 8.21 -5.80 14.98
N GLU A 37 9.21 -6.57 14.54
CA GLU A 37 10.43 -6.01 13.93
C GLU A 37 10.16 -5.35 12.57
N ARG A 38 9.41 -6.04 11.70
CA ARG A 38 9.03 -5.49 10.39
C ARG A 38 8.17 -4.25 10.54
N TYR A 39 7.19 -4.27 11.45
CA TYR A 39 6.37 -3.09 11.72
C TYR A 39 7.21 -1.88 12.17
N LYS A 40 8.15 -2.06 13.10
CA LYS A 40 9.03 -0.97 13.54
C LYS A 40 9.84 -0.39 12.39
N SER A 41 10.42 -1.24 11.54
CA SER A 41 11.19 -0.81 10.37
C SER A 41 10.34 0.02 9.40
N LEU A 42 9.17 -0.48 9.03
CA LEU A 42 8.24 0.21 8.13
C LEU A 42 7.70 1.51 8.75
N LEU A 43 7.46 1.53 10.06
CA LEU A 43 7.02 2.74 10.77
C LEU A 43 8.08 3.84 10.70
N THR A 44 9.36 3.49 10.87
CA THR A 44 10.47 4.44 10.73
C THR A 44 10.56 4.98 9.31
N GLN A 45 10.48 4.12 8.29
CA GLN A 45 10.49 4.54 6.89
C GLN A 45 9.32 5.48 6.57
N LEU A 46 8.11 5.13 7.03
CA LEU A 46 6.93 5.96 6.82
C LEU A 46 7.06 7.34 7.47
N LYS A 47 7.64 7.43 8.68
CA LYS A 47 7.87 8.72 9.34
C LYS A 47 8.85 9.61 8.56
N ILE A 48 9.93 9.02 8.04
CA ILE A 48 10.91 9.74 7.20
C ILE A 48 10.22 10.25 5.93
N ALA A 49 9.46 9.39 5.25
CA ALA A 49 8.75 9.76 4.03
C ALA A 49 7.73 10.89 4.26
N LEU A 50 6.96 10.82 5.35
CA LEU A 50 6.01 11.87 5.73
C LEU A 50 6.73 13.18 6.07
N GLN A 51 7.85 13.13 6.77
CA GLN A 51 8.63 14.32 7.11
C GLN A 51 9.19 15.01 5.86
N ASN A 52 9.78 14.26 4.94
CA ASN A 52 10.34 14.82 3.71
C ASN A 52 9.22 15.37 2.82
N HIS A 53 8.14 14.62 2.62
CA HIS A 53 6.96 15.11 1.91
C HIS A 53 6.44 16.43 2.50
N GLN A 54 6.40 16.59 3.82
CA GLN A 54 5.97 17.84 4.44
C GLN A 54 6.95 19.00 4.18
N ASN A 55 8.25 18.74 4.30
CA ASN A 55 9.27 19.77 4.31
C ASN A 55 9.62 20.28 2.91
N ASN A 56 9.64 19.40 1.91
CA ASN A 56 10.14 19.73 0.58
C ASN A 56 9.30 19.13 -0.56
N GLY A 57 8.20 18.43 -0.25
CA GLY A 57 7.34 17.82 -1.27
C GLY A 57 7.90 16.54 -1.89
N ASP A 58 8.99 16.00 -1.35
CA ASP A 58 9.62 14.77 -1.83
C ASP A 58 8.76 13.53 -1.50
N LEU A 59 8.60 12.66 -2.49
CA LEU A 59 7.80 11.43 -2.41
C LEU A 59 8.65 10.16 -2.56
N ASP A 60 9.95 10.27 -2.82
CA ASP A 60 10.80 9.14 -3.16
C ASP A 60 10.95 8.15 -1.99
N ASP A 61 10.94 8.66 -0.76
CA ASP A 61 11.04 7.84 0.45
C ASP A 61 9.82 6.93 0.70
N TYR A 62 8.69 7.14 0.01
CA TYR A 62 7.57 6.19 0.06
C TYR A 62 7.86 4.92 -0.74
N LEU A 63 8.71 4.97 -1.77
CA LEU A 63 8.98 3.83 -2.65
C LEU A 63 9.49 2.59 -1.91
N PRO A 64 10.53 2.65 -1.06
CA PRO A 64 11.01 1.48 -0.34
C PRO A 64 9.94 0.89 0.61
N LEU A 65 9.17 1.76 1.28
CA LEU A 65 8.05 1.37 2.13
C LEU A 65 6.98 0.61 1.34
N ILE A 66 6.52 1.18 0.22
CA ILE A 66 5.48 0.59 -0.65
C ILE A 66 5.98 -0.74 -1.21
N LYS A 67 7.23 -0.80 -1.67
CA LYS A 67 7.82 -2.05 -2.18
C LYS A 67 7.81 -3.15 -1.12
N SER A 68 8.23 -2.87 0.11
CA SER A 68 8.22 -3.88 1.18
C SER A 68 6.79 -4.29 1.55
N LEU A 69 5.83 -3.37 1.60
CA LEU A 69 4.43 -3.72 1.82
C LEU A 69 3.88 -4.64 0.71
N LEU A 70 4.17 -4.34 -0.55
CA LEU A 70 3.72 -5.16 -1.67
C LEU A 70 4.36 -6.56 -1.64
N VAL A 71 5.68 -6.61 -1.68
CA VAL A 71 6.43 -7.86 -1.86
C VAL A 71 6.39 -8.74 -0.61
N ASP A 72 6.52 -8.16 0.58
CA ASP A 72 6.70 -8.95 1.80
C ASP A 72 5.40 -9.22 2.55
N TYR A 73 4.33 -8.46 2.26
CA TYR A 73 3.07 -8.57 2.99
C TYR A 73 1.88 -8.89 2.08
N TYR A 74 1.67 -8.14 1.00
CA TYR A 74 0.51 -8.34 0.13
C TYR A 74 0.69 -9.55 -0.79
N ASP A 75 1.84 -9.73 -1.44
CA ASP A 75 2.07 -10.83 -2.38
C ASP A 75 1.88 -12.21 -1.72
N PRO A 76 2.50 -12.53 -0.56
CA PRO A 76 2.29 -13.83 0.09
C PRO A 76 0.85 -14.03 0.56
N MET A 77 0.19 -12.95 0.99
CA MET A 77 -1.22 -13.00 1.39
C MET A 77 -2.12 -13.30 0.19
N TYR A 78 -1.87 -12.68 -0.96
CA TYR A 78 -2.65 -12.91 -2.18
C TYR A 78 -2.40 -14.30 -2.74
N ASP A 79 -1.16 -14.77 -2.78
CA ASP A 79 -0.83 -16.14 -3.19
C ASP A 79 -1.59 -17.17 -2.35
N PHE A 80 -1.58 -17.00 -1.03
CA PHE A 80 -2.33 -17.86 -0.12
C PHE A 80 -3.84 -17.83 -0.40
N GLN A 81 -4.41 -16.64 -0.58
CA GLN A 81 -5.84 -16.48 -0.85
C GLN A 81 -6.25 -17.07 -2.20
N ILE A 82 -5.42 -16.91 -3.24
CA ILE A 82 -5.65 -17.46 -4.58
C ILE A 82 -5.59 -18.98 -4.51
N ASN A 83 -4.57 -19.55 -3.86
CA ASN A 83 -4.43 -21.00 -3.72
C ASN A 83 -5.63 -21.65 -3.05
N HIS A 84 -6.22 -21.03 -2.02
CA HIS A 84 -7.45 -21.50 -1.39
C HIS A 84 -8.70 -21.43 -2.27
N LYS A 85 -8.66 -20.64 -3.34
CA LYS A 85 -9.79 -20.41 -4.24
C LYS A 85 -9.53 -20.99 -5.63
N LYS A 86 -8.45 -21.77 -5.80
CA LYS A 86 -7.96 -22.24 -7.10
C LYS A 86 -9.03 -23.01 -7.89
N GLN A 87 -9.91 -23.74 -7.22
CA GLN A 87 -11.05 -24.42 -7.83
C GLN A 87 -12.07 -23.51 -8.54
N ARG A 88 -12.08 -22.20 -8.25
CA ARG A 88 -12.95 -21.20 -8.90
C ARG A 88 -12.27 -20.49 -10.07
N VAL A 89 -10.99 -20.76 -10.30
CA VAL A 89 -10.22 -20.17 -11.39
C VAL A 89 -10.51 -20.95 -12.66
N ILE A 90 -11.22 -20.33 -13.60
CA ILE A 90 -11.56 -20.93 -14.91
C ILE A 90 -10.48 -20.69 -15.98
N PHE A 91 -9.56 -19.75 -15.72
CA PHE A 91 -8.45 -19.40 -16.59
C PHE A 91 -7.33 -18.73 -15.78
N GLU A 92 -6.07 -19.07 -16.05
CA GLU A 92 -4.86 -18.51 -15.44
C GLU A 92 -3.83 -18.25 -16.55
N GLY A 93 -3.19 -17.08 -16.52
CA GLY A 93 -2.20 -16.67 -17.52
C GLY A 93 -1.66 -15.27 -17.22
N ASN A 94 -0.76 -14.79 -18.05
CA ASN A 94 -0.27 -13.42 -17.96
C ASN A 94 -1.37 -12.40 -18.31
N SER A 95 -1.10 -11.11 -18.08
CA SER A 95 -2.06 -10.02 -18.31
C SER A 95 -2.67 -10.04 -19.72
N GLN A 96 -1.86 -10.28 -20.75
CA GLN A 96 -2.32 -10.31 -22.14
C GLN A 96 -3.20 -11.54 -22.43
N GLU A 97 -2.85 -12.70 -21.87
CA GLU A 97 -3.63 -13.94 -22.00
C GLU A 97 -5.00 -13.81 -21.31
N VAL A 98 -5.02 -13.27 -20.08
CA VAL A 98 -6.26 -13.06 -19.33
C VAL A 98 -7.18 -12.09 -20.05
N LYS A 99 -6.63 -10.98 -20.57
CA LYS A 99 -7.40 -10.03 -21.38
C LYS A 99 -8.00 -10.70 -22.61
N SER A 100 -7.20 -11.49 -23.32
CA SER A 100 -7.64 -12.20 -24.53
C SER A 100 -8.72 -13.25 -24.23
N PHE A 101 -8.71 -13.87 -23.04
CA PHE A 101 -9.76 -14.78 -22.58
C PHE A 101 -11.07 -14.04 -22.30
N LEU A 102 -11.01 -12.85 -21.67
CA LEU A 102 -12.17 -12.02 -21.38
C LEU A 102 -12.81 -11.45 -22.64
N ASP A 103 -12.02 -11.05 -23.65
CA ASP A 103 -12.53 -10.50 -24.91
C ASP A 103 -13.21 -11.55 -25.81
N LYS A 104 -12.98 -12.84 -25.56
CA LYS A 104 -13.54 -13.96 -26.33
C LYS A 104 -14.85 -14.52 -25.77
N ASN A 105 -15.23 -14.13 -24.55
CA ASN A 105 -16.45 -14.56 -23.85
C ASN A 105 -17.39 -13.38 -23.64
#